data_AF-A0A382SHG2-F1
#
_entry.id   AF-A0A382SHG2-F1
#
_cell.length_a   1.000
_cell.length_b   1.000
_cell.length_c   1.000
_cell.angle_alpha   90.00
_cell.angle_beta   90.00
_cell.angle_gamma   90.00
#
_symmetry.space_group_name_H-M   'P 1'
#
loop_
_entity.id
_entity.type
_entity.pdbx_description
1 polymer ?
#
loop_
_entity_poly.entity_id
_entity_poly.type
_entity_poly.pdbx_seq_one_letter_code
_entity_poly.pdbx_strand_id
1 'polypeptide(L)' 'MKKVFKTEKINLEGSIEDISEWDSFTHIQLLNSIEKEFKIKVEFNDAMVMTSIPIIKKKIMNYLS' A
#
# COMPACT_ATOMS: atom_id res chain seq x y z
N MET A 1 -5.37 3.66 4.84
CA MET A 1 -4.99 4.67 3.82
C MET A 1 -5.23 6.12 4.25
N LYS A 2 -6.41 6.56 4.73
CA LYS A 2 -6.61 7.98 5.16
C LYS A 2 -5.63 8.43 6.25
N LYS A 3 -5.31 7.52 7.19
CA LYS A 3 -4.32 7.75 8.25
C LYS A 3 -2.88 7.87 7.74
N VAL A 4 -2.56 7.28 6.59
CA VAL A 4 -1.21 7.28 6.00
C VAL A 4 -1.03 8.51 5.10
N PHE A 5 -1.95 8.74 4.18
CA PHE A 5 -1.78 9.77 3.14
C PHE A 5 -2.37 11.14 3.48
N LYS A 6 -2.84 11.38 4.71
CA LYS A 6 -3.40 12.67 5.20
C LYS A 6 -4.34 13.41 4.21
N THR A 7 -4.99 12.68 3.29
CA THR A 7 -5.82 13.22 2.21
C THR A 7 -7.28 12.81 2.38
N GLU A 8 -8.20 13.75 2.11
CA GLU A 8 -9.63 13.53 2.22
C GLU A 8 -10.19 12.71 1.05
N LYS A 9 -9.59 12.85 -0.15
CA LYS A 9 -9.94 12.11 -1.37
C LYS A 9 -8.84 11.11 -1.69
N ILE A 10 -9.02 9.87 -1.27
CA ILE A 10 -8.16 8.77 -1.69
C ILE A 10 -8.60 8.34 -3.09
N ASN A 11 -7.74 8.56 -4.08
CA ASN A 11 -7.88 7.91 -5.38
C ASN A 11 -7.48 6.44 -5.25
N LEU A 12 -8.45 5.53 -5.25
CA LEU A 12 -8.20 4.08 -5.12
C LEU A 12 -7.54 3.46 -6.36
N GLU A 13 -7.47 4.18 -7.47
CA GLU A 13 -6.72 3.80 -8.66
C GLU A 13 -5.34 4.46 -8.69
N GLY A 14 -4.99 5.23 -7.66
CA GLY A 14 -3.75 5.98 -7.58
C GLY A 14 -2.51 5.10 -7.38
N SER A 15 -1.41 5.59 -7.95
CA SER A 15 -0.06 5.09 -7.77
C SER A 15 0.80 6.04 -6.93
N ILE A 16 2.04 5.63 -6.70
CA ILE A 16 3.08 6.48 -6.11
C ILE A 16 3.34 7.75 -6.93
N GLU A 17 3.02 7.75 -8.23
CA GLU A 17 3.16 8.93 -9.10
C GLU A 17 1.96 9.89 -8.97
N ASP A 18 0.78 9.36 -8.64
CA ASP A 18 -0.46 10.14 -8.58
C ASP A 18 -0.72 10.75 -7.19
N ILE A 19 -0.17 10.16 -6.14
CA ILE A 19 -0.42 10.53 -4.75
C ILE A 19 0.82 11.27 -4.24
N SER A 20 0.74 12.60 -4.15
CA SER A 20 1.84 13.48 -3.75
C SER A 20 2.45 13.15 -2.38
N GLU A 21 1.63 12.65 -1.46
CA GLU A 21 2.03 12.26 -0.11
C GLU A 21 2.67 10.87 -0.08
N TRP A 22 2.69 10.14 -1.21
CA TRP A 22 3.28 8.82 -1.30
C TRP A 22 4.77 8.89 -1.65
N ASP A 23 5.57 8.86 -0.60
CA ASP A 23 7.03 8.73 -0.63
C ASP A 23 7.50 7.36 -0.09
N SER A 24 8.81 7.15 -0.02
CA SER A 24 9.40 5.91 0.52
C SER A 24 8.99 5.63 1.97
N PHE A 25 8.77 6.66 2.79
CA PHE A 25 8.44 6.49 4.21
C PHE A 25 6.97 6.09 4.39
N THR A 26 6.05 6.81 3.77
CA THR A 26 4.62 6.51 3.75
C THR A 26 4.32 5.20 3.05
N HIS A 27 5.12 4.80 2.05
CA HIS A 27 5.05 3.47 1.45
C HIS A 27 5.31 2.38 2.51
N ILE A 28 6.38 2.48 3.30
CA ILE A 28 6.67 1.53 4.38
C ILE A 28 5.57 1.56 5.44
N GLN A 29 5.05 2.74 5.80
CA GLN A 29 3.94 2.86 6.76
C GLN A 29 2.65 2.20 6.26
N LEU A 30 2.36 2.31 4.96
CA LEU A 30 1.22 1.66 4.33
C LEU A 30 1.35 0.14 4.42
N LEU A 31 2.48 -0.40 4.00
CA LEU A 31 2.74 -1.85 4.03
C LEU A 31 2.69 -2.39 5.45
N ASN A 32 3.37 -1.74 6.41
CA ASN A 32 3.31 -2.12 7.83
C ASN A 32 1.89 -2.11 8.39
N SER A 33 1.04 -1.17 7.94
CA SER A 33 -0.37 -1.11 8.37
C SER A 33 -1.17 -2.29 7.80
N ILE A 34 -0.93 -2.64 6.53
CA ILE A 34 -1.56 -3.80 5.88
C ILE A 34 -1.14 -5.10 6.55
N GLU A 35 0.16 -5.30 6.77
CA GLU A 35 0.69 -6.48 7.45
C GLU A 35 0.05 -6.68 8.83
N LYS A 36 -0.07 -5.62 9.62
CA LYS A 36 -0.71 -5.66 10.94
C LYS A 36 -2.21 -5.97 10.87
N GLU A 37 -2.92 -5.31 9.95
CA GLU A 37 -4.37 -5.46 9.80
C GLU A 37 -4.75 -6.89 9.38
N PHE A 38 -4.06 -7.41 8.37
CA PHE A 38 -4.33 -8.72 7.77
C PHE A 38 -3.53 -9.86 8.40
N LYS A 39 -2.61 -9.55 9.32
CA LYS A 39 -1.69 -10.50 9.96
C LYS A 39 -0.86 -11.31 8.95
N ILE A 40 -0.44 -10.63 7.88
CA ILE A 40 0.43 -11.19 6.84
C ILE A 40 1.83 -10.59 6.94
N LYS A 41 2.79 -11.22 6.27
CA LYS A 41 4.13 -10.68 6.07
C LYS A 41 4.38 -10.54 4.57
N VAL A 42 4.60 -9.31 4.11
CA VAL A 42 4.85 -8.98 2.72
C VAL A 42 6.34 -9.18 2.43
N GLU A 43 6.66 -9.99 1.43
CA GLU A 43 8.03 -10.19 1.00
C GLU A 43 8.62 -8.94 0.35
N PHE A 44 9.92 -8.73 0.50
CA PHE A 44 10.60 -7.52 0.00
C PHE A 44 10.39 -7.29 -1.51
N ASN A 45 10.46 -8.36 -2.31
CA ASN A 45 10.23 -8.27 -3.75
C ASN A 45 8.80 -7.83 -4.09
N ASP A 46 7.82 -8.24 -3.29
CA ASP A 46 6.44 -7.83 -3.46
C ASP A 46 6.22 -6.38 -3.04
N ALA A 47 6.84 -5.96 -1.93
CA ALA A 47 6.84 -4.56 -1.49
C ALA A 47 7.37 -3.63 -2.59
N MET A 48 8.46 -4.02 -3.27
CA MET A 48 9.07 -3.19 -4.32
C MET A 48 8.15 -2.98 -5.54
N VAL A 49 7.28 -3.94 -5.87
CA VAL A 49 6.36 -3.84 -7.01
C VAL A 49 4.99 -3.28 -6.63
N MET A 50 4.70 -3.10 -5.34
CA MET A 50 3.46 -2.57 -4.78
C MET A 50 3.36 -1.04 -4.94
N THR A 51 3.52 -0.53 -6.16
CA THR A 51 3.61 0.91 -6.47
C THR A 51 2.26 1.57 -6.76
N SER A 52 1.16 0.81 -6.70
CA SER A 52 -0.20 1.34 -6.82
C SER A 52 -1.19 0.58 -5.96
N ILE A 53 -2.28 1.26 -5.59
CA ILE A 53 -3.34 0.66 -4.77
C ILE A 53 -3.94 -0.59 -5.44
N PRO A 54 -4.21 -0.62 -6.76
CA PRO A 54 -4.68 -1.83 -7.43
C PRO A 54 -3.69 -3.00 -7.35
N ILE A 55 -2.38 -2.75 -7.51
CA ILE A 55 -1.35 -3.79 -7.41
C ILE A 55 -1.26 -4.33 -5.97
N ILE A 56 -1.28 -3.43 -4.98
CA ILE A 56 -1.31 -3.79 -3.55
C ILE A 56 -2.50 -4.71 -3.27
N LYS A 57 -3.70 -4.31 -3.70
CA LYS A 57 -4.92 -5.11 -3.51
C LYS A 57 -4.77 -6.50 -4.12
N LYS A 58 -4.28 -6.60 -5.36
CA LYS A 58 -4.05 -7.88 -6.04
C LYS A 58 -3.08 -8.77 -5.27
N LYS A 59 -1.96 -8.21 -4.82
CA LYS A 59 -0.95 -8.96 -4.06
C LYS A 59 -1.48 -9.43 -2.72
N ILE A 60 -2.16 -8.56 -1.96
CA ILE A 60 -2.76 -8.95 -0.66
C ILE A 60 -3.73 -10.11 -0.82
N MET A 61 -4.57 -10.13 -1.86
CA MET A 61 -5.48 -11.25 -2.10
C MET A 61 -4.74 -12.59 -2.25
N ASN A 62 -3.54 -12.60 -2.83
CA ASN A 62 -2.72 -13.81 -2.92
C ASN A 62 -2.20 -14.29 -1.55
N TYR A 63 -1.94 -13.38 -0.61
CA TYR A 63 -1.53 -13.73 0.76
C TYR A 63 -2.68 -14.23 1.63
N LEU A 64 -3.92 -13.92 1.25
CA LEU A 64 -5.14 -14.30 1.97
C LEU A 64 -5.81 -15.56 1.40
N SER A 65 -5.27 -16.12 0.32
CA SER A 65 -5.73 -17.36 -0.30
C SER A 65 -5.06 -18.56 0.38
#